data_AF-A0A8T1M1H7-F1
#
_entry.id   AF-A0A8T1M1H7-F1
#
_cell.length_a   1.000
_cell.length_b   1.000
_cell.length_c   1.000
_cell.angle_alpha   90.00
_cell.angle_beta   90.00
_cell.angle_gamma   90.00
#
_symmetry.space_group_name_H-M   'P 1'
#
loop_
_entity.id
_entity.type
_entity.pdbx_description
1 polymer ?
#
loop_
_entity_poly.entity_id
_entity_poly.type
_entity_poly.pdbx_seq_one_letter_code
_entity_poly.pdbx_strand_id
1 'polypeptide(L)'
;NKFVNIKMHHCFKAIYVVTLLHDGLHFPENYEKLHRVDEINGTDVQWSLGAIFFILNAIPNRQGSSTCQAFLIGICVFIIVLMVLCFTIICACRRCFRRAQNTVQFRNVTVSQTSPCTQTNTHHNLRPSTYRIGSVENRTAESIVQVVPV
;
A
#
# COMPACT_ATOMS: atom_id res chain seq x y z
N ASN A 1 42.00 26.80 -27.13
CA ASN A 1 42.26 25.59 -27.94
C ASN A 1 41.04 24.67 -28.21
N LYS A 2 39.79 25.07 -27.88
CA LYS A 2 38.59 24.21 -28.01
C LYS A 2 38.15 23.96 -29.48
N PHE A 3 38.35 24.94 -30.35
CA PHE A 3 37.93 24.90 -31.75
C PHE A 3 38.70 23.89 -32.61
N VAL A 4 40.01 23.74 -32.37
CA VAL A 4 40.86 22.75 -33.05
C VAL A 4 40.40 21.33 -32.75
N ASN A 5 40.01 21.07 -31.49
CA ASN A 5 39.55 19.76 -31.04
C ASN A 5 38.20 19.38 -31.69
N ILE A 6 37.26 20.33 -31.77
CA ILE A 6 35.95 20.12 -32.44
C ILE A 6 36.13 19.78 -33.93
N LYS A 7 37.02 20.49 -34.63
CA LYS A 7 37.33 20.21 -36.04
C LYS A 7 37.93 18.81 -36.24
N MET A 8 38.89 18.43 -35.40
CA MET A 8 39.51 17.11 -35.44
C MET A 8 38.49 15.98 -35.21
N HIS A 9 37.59 16.15 -34.24
CA HIS A 9 36.52 15.17 -34.00
C HIS A 9 35.56 15.03 -35.18
N HIS A 10 35.25 16.13 -35.87
CA HIS A 10 34.39 16.09 -37.04
C HIS A 10 35.06 15.34 -38.20
N CYS A 11 36.34 15.63 -38.47
CA CYS A 11 37.12 14.93 -39.49
C CYS A 11 37.22 13.43 -39.17
N PHE A 12 37.50 13.07 -37.91
CA PHE A 12 37.56 11.67 -37.48
C PHE A 12 36.21 10.96 -37.65
N LYS A 13 35.11 11.60 -37.26
CA LYS A 13 33.76 11.04 -37.44
C LYS A 13 33.43 10.82 -38.92
N ALA A 14 33.77 11.77 -39.78
CA ALA A 14 33.49 11.69 -41.20
C ALA A 14 34.24 10.52 -41.85
N ILE A 15 35.56 10.43 -41.66
CA ILE A 15 36.35 9.34 -42.25
C ILE A 15 35.92 7.97 -41.70
N TYR A 16 35.62 7.90 -40.40
CA TYR A 16 35.14 6.66 -39.79
C TYR A 16 33.85 6.14 -40.44
N VAL A 17 32.87 7.02 -40.68
CA VAL A 17 31.61 6.65 -41.32
C VAL A 17 31.83 6.21 -42.78
N VAL A 18 32.66 6.94 -43.54
CA VAL A 18 32.98 6.63 -44.94
C VAL A 18 33.68 5.27 -45.06
N THR A 19 34.72 5.03 -44.27
CA THR A 19 35.45 3.75 -44.24
C THR A 19 34.55 2.61 -43.78
N LEU A 20 33.73 2.79 -42.74
CA LEU A 20 32.80 1.76 -42.29
C LEU A 20 31.78 1.39 -43.38
N LEU A 21 31.33 2.37 -44.14
CA LEU A 21 30.32 2.19 -45.18
C LEU A 21 30.89 1.46 -46.42
N HIS A 22 32.03 1.92 -46.93
CA HIS A 22 32.63 1.36 -48.15
C HIS A 22 33.49 0.12 -47.88
N ASP A 23 34.37 0.16 -46.88
CA ASP A 23 35.28 -0.98 -46.61
C ASP A 23 34.65 -2.01 -45.66
N GLY A 24 33.82 -1.56 -44.72
CA GLY A 24 33.14 -2.46 -43.77
C GLY A 24 31.89 -3.11 -44.37
N LEU A 25 30.93 -2.28 -44.78
CA LEU A 25 29.62 -2.72 -45.29
C LEU A 25 29.59 -2.94 -46.81
N HIS A 26 30.71 -2.71 -47.51
CA HIS A 26 30.85 -2.94 -48.95
C HIS A 26 29.82 -2.18 -49.81
N PHE A 27 29.41 -0.99 -49.36
CA PHE A 27 28.55 -0.13 -50.18
C PHE A 27 29.34 0.44 -51.36
N PRO A 28 28.77 0.47 -52.58
CA PRO A 28 29.43 1.08 -53.71
C PRO A 28 29.47 2.61 -53.56
N GLU A 29 30.58 3.23 -53.98
CA GLU A 29 30.78 4.69 -53.86
C GLU A 29 29.77 5.52 -54.65
N ASN A 30 29.19 4.94 -55.71
CA ASN A 30 28.20 5.58 -56.58
C ASN A 30 26.74 5.29 -56.17
N TYR A 31 26.48 4.98 -54.89
CA TYR A 31 25.14 4.65 -54.43
C TYR A 31 24.29 5.90 -54.11
N GLU A 32 23.49 6.33 -55.09
CA GLU A 32 22.68 7.56 -54.98
C GLU A 32 21.47 7.47 -54.03
N LYS A 33 21.08 6.26 -53.61
CA LYS A 33 19.91 6.06 -52.72
C LYS A 33 20.24 6.13 -51.24
N LEU A 34 21.51 6.40 -50.87
CA LEU A 34 21.87 6.61 -49.48
C LEU A 34 21.55 8.05 -49.10
N HIS A 35 20.54 8.21 -48.26
CA HIS A 35 20.16 9.50 -47.71
C HIS A 35 20.36 9.49 -46.20
N ARG A 36 21.03 10.53 -45.70
CA ARG A 36 21.06 10.79 -44.26
C ARG A 36 19.71 11.35 -43.86
N VAL A 37 18.99 10.61 -43.01
CA VAL A 37 17.68 11.01 -42.51
C VAL A 37 17.79 11.13 -40.99
N ASP A 38 17.73 12.37 -40.49
CA ASP A 38 17.72 12.63 -39.05
C ASP A 38 16.26 12.71 -38.53
N GLU A 39 15.31 13.10 -39.39
CA GLU A 39 13.90 13.29 -39.08
C GLU A 39 13.00 12.79 -40.23
N ILE A 40 11.87 12.17 -39.88
CA ILE A 40 10.80 11.82 -40.83
C ILE A 40 9.50 12.48 -40.32
N ASN A 41 8.95 13.38 -41.12
CA ASN A 41 7.63 13.99 -40.87
C ASN A 41 7.47 14.63 -39.47
N GLY A 42 8.41 15.45 -39.02
CA GLY A 42 8.34 16.10 -37.70
C GLY A 42 8.92 15.26 -36.55
N THR A 43 9.35 14.03 -36.80
CA THR A 43 9.76 13.09 -35.76
C THR A 43 11.21 12.61 -35.96
N ASP A 44 12.03 12.77 -34.93
CA ASP A 44 13.41 12.26 -34.90
C ASP A 44 13.44 10.74 -35.11
N VAL A 45 14.30 10.28 -36.02
CA VAL A 45 14.46 8.86 -36.31
C VAL A 45 15.36 8.23 -35.26
N GLN A 46 14.74 7.78 -34.16
CA GLN A 46 15.42 7.10 -33.07
C GLN A 46 15.01 5.63 -32.99
N TRP A 47 15.95 4.75 -32.61
CA TRP A 47 15.70 3.32 -32.39
C TRP A 47 14.62 3.05 -31.33
N SER A 48 14.45 4.01 -30.40
CA SER A 48 13.41 3.99 -29.37
C SER A 48 12.00 3.99 -29.95
N LEU A 49 11.75 4.69 -31.07
CA LEU A 49 10.45 4.69 -31.74
C LEU A 49 10.11 3.31 -32.29
N GLY A 50 11.09 2.64 -32.91
CA GLY A 50 10.95 1.26 -33.39
C GLY A 50 10.73 0.27 -32.25
N ALA A 51 11.43 0.45 -31.12
CA ALA A 51 11.24 -0.38 -29.93
C ALA A 51 9.83 -0.23 -29.34
N ILE A 52 9.32 1.00 -29.25
CA ILE A 52 7.95 1.27 -28.80
C ILE A 52 6.95 0.62 -29.75
N PHE A 53 7.12 0.80 -31.06
CA PHE A 53 6.22 0.18 -32.04
C PHE A 53 6.25 -1.35 -31.98
N PHE A 54 7.42 -1.96 -31.76
CA PHE A 54 7.54 -3.41 -31.55
C PHE A 54 6.76 -3.87 -30.31
N ILE A 55 6.89 -3.14 -29.19
CA ILE A 55 6.15 -3.44 -27.95
C ILE A 55 4.64 -3.27 -28.17
N LEU A 56 4.21 -2.19 -28.85
CA LEU A 56 2.81 -1.91 -29.11
C LEU A 56 2.16 -2.95 -30.03
N ASN A 57 2.87 -3.45 -31.05
CA ASN A 57 2.36 -4.53 -31.91
C ASN A 57 2.33 -5.88 -31.19
N ALA A 58 3.23 -6.10 -30.23
CA ALA A 58 3.19 -7.29 -29.37
C ALA A 58 2.03 -7.25 -28.35
N ILE A 59 1.33 -6.12 -28.23
CA ILE A 59 0.04 -6.04 -27.54
C ILE A 59 -1.01 -6.40 -28.60
N PRO A 60 -1.47 -7.66 -28.71
CA PRO A 60 -2.54 -8.00 -29.63
C PRO A 60 -3.71 -7.10 -29.29
N ASN A 61 -4.22 -6.36 -30.29
CA ASN A 61 -5.38 -5.48 -30.22
C ASN A 61 -6.36 -5.99 -29.16
N ARG A 62 -6.31 -5.41 -27.95
CA ARG A 62 -7.10 -5.87 -26.80
C ARG A 62 -8.55 -5.41 -26.98
N GLN A 63 -9.20 -5.96 -27.98
CA GLN A 63 -10.65 -5.87 -28.18
C GLN A 63 -11.37 -7.03 -27.47
N GLY A 64 -10.63 -7.90 -26.77
CA GLY A 64 -11.15 -9.11 -26.11
C GLY A 64 -10.96 -9.19 -24.59
N SER A 65 -10.89 -8.07 -23.86
CA SER A 65 -10.68 -8.08 -22.39
C SER A 65 -11.85 -7.54 -21.56
N SER A 66 -13.06 -7.45 -22.11
CA SER A 66 -14.24 -6.97 -21.37
C SER A 66 -14.52 -7.84 -20.14
N THR A 67 -14.39 -9.17 -20.25
CA THR A 67 -14.67 -10.09 -19.14
C THR A 67 -13.60 -10.00 -18.05
N CYS A 68 -12.32 -10.02 -18.40
CA CYS A 68 -11.23 -9.94 -17.42
C CYS A 68 -11.17 -8.58 -16.72
N GLN A 69 -11.45 -7.48 -17.41
CA GLN A 69 -11.53 -6.18 -16.76
C GLN A 69 -12.73 -6.06 -15.83
N ALA A 70 -13.90 -6.58 -16.21
CA ALA A 70 -15.07 -6.59 -15.34
C ALA A 70 -14.82 -7.38 -14.04
N PHE A 71 -14.13 -8.53 -14.11
CA PHE A 71 -13.77 -9.29 -12.92
C PHE A 71 -12.79 -8.55 -12.01
N LEU A 72 -11.75 -7.93 -12.58
CA LEU A 72 -10.80 -7.14 -11.78
C LEU A 72 -11.48 -5.95 -11.10
N ILE A 73 -12.35 -5.24 -11.82
CA ILE A 73 -13.14 -4.14 -11.25
C ILE A 73 -14.05 -4.67 -10.13
N GLY A 74 -14.72 -5.80 -10.34
CA GLY A 74 -15.57 -6.44 -9.33
C GLY A 74 -14.80 -6.81 -8.06
N ILE A 75 -13.61 -7.40 -8.21
CA ILE A 75 -12.73 -7.74 -7.07
C ILE A 75 -12.29 -6.48 -6.33
N CYS A 76 -11.88 -5.43 -7.05
CA CYS A 76 -11.49 -4.16 -6.44
C CYS A 76 -12.65 -3.53 -5.65
N VAL A 77 -13.85 -3.50 -6.21
CA VAL A 77 -15.04 -2.98 -5.53
C VAL A 77 -15.37 -3.80 -4.28
N PHE A 78 -15.31 -5.14 -4.36
CA PHE A 78 -15.53 -6.02 -3.21
C PHE A 78 -14.55 -5.74 -2.06
N ILE A 79 -13.25 -5.61 -2.38
CA ILE A 79 -12.22 -5.27 -1.38
C ILE A 79 -12.52 -3.91 -0.73
N ILE A 80 -12.89 -2.90 -1.51
CA ILE A 80 -13.23 -1.56 -0.98
C ILE A 80 -14.42 -1.66 -0.02
N VAL A 81 -15.46 -2.40 -0.37
CA VAL A 81 -16.64 -2.59 0.50
C VAL A 81 -16.24 -3.26 1.81
N LEU A 82 -15.42 -4.31 1.77
CA LEU A 82 -14.91 -4.97 2.99
C LEU A 82 -14.11 -4.01 3.86
N MET A 83 -13.25 -3.17 3.27
CA MET A 83 -12.47 -2.18 4.00
C MET A 83 -13.35 -1.16 4.72
N VAL A 84 -14.40 -0.67 4.06
CA VAL A 84 -15.37 0.27 4.66
C VAL A 84 -16.16 -0.40 5.79
N LEU A 85 -16.61 -1.64 5.60
CA LEU A 85 -17.31 -2.41 6.64
C LEU A 85 -16.41 -2.63 7.87
N CYS A 86 -15.17 -3.09 7.66
CA CYS A 86 -14.21 -3.25 8.73
C CYS A 86 -13.93 -1.92 9.46
N PHE A 87 -13.77 -0.82 8.72
CA PHE A 87 -13.53 0.50 9.31
C PHE A 87 -14.71 0.98 10.16
N THR A 88 -15.95 0.81 9.68
CA THR A 88 -17.16 1.19 10.43
C THR A 88 -17.32 0.35 11.69
N ILE A 89 -17.05 -0.96 11.63
CA ILE A 89 -17.05 -1.87 12.79
C ILE A 89 -15.97 -1.44 13.80
N ILE A 90 -14.74 -1.23 13.35
CA ILE A 90 -13.63 -0.79 14.22
C ILE A 90 -13.99 0.56 14.87
N CYS A 91 -14.54 1.51 14.11
CA CYS A 91 -14.98 2.79 14.65
C CYS A 91 -16.10 2.64 15.69
N ALA A 92 -17.07 1.76 15.45
CA ALA A 92 -18.14 1.44 16.38
C ALA A 92 -17.60 0.78 17.66
N CYS A 93 -16.74 -0.23 17.54
CA CYS A 93 -16.05 -0.87 18.67
C CYS A 93 -15.25 0.14 19.48
N ARG A 94 -14.48 1.03 18.84
CA ARG A 94 -13.72 2.09 19.51
C ARG A 94 -14.62 3.12 20.19
N ARG A 95 -15.82 3.39 19.65
CA ARG A 95 -16.82 4.27 20.29
C ARG A 95 -17.45 3.58 21.50
N CYS A 96 -17.81 2.30 21.39
CA CYS A 96 -18.36 1.50 22.50
C CYS A 96 -17.33 1.35 23.64
N PHE A 97 -16.08 1.06 23.30
CA PHE A 97 -14.99 0.97 24.28
C PHE A 97 -14.74 2.31 24.99
N ARG A 98 -14.71 3.43 24.25
CA ARG A 98 -14.62 4.77 24.86
C ARG A 98 -15.80 5.08 25.78
N ARG A 99 -17.03 4.70 25.41
CA ARG A 99 -18.21 4.86 26.28
C ARG A 99 -18.08 4.06 27.58
N ALA A 100 -17.59 2.81 27.50
CA ALA A 100 -17.35 1.98 28.67
C ALA A 100 -16.24 2.54 29.58
N GLN A 101 -15.23 3.23 29.02
CA GLN A 101 -14.18 3.88 29.81
C GLN A 101 -14.69 5.15 30.53
N ASN A 102 -15.61 5.90 29.91
CA ASN A 102 -16.19 7.11 30.50
C ASN A 102 -17.11 6.81 31.70
N THR A 103 -17.79 5.65 31.74
CA THR A 103 -18.59 5.24 32.91
C THR A 103 -17.72 4.78 34.08
N VAL A 104 -16.48 4.35 33.83
CA VAL A 104 -15.50 4.01 34.88
C VAL A 104 -14.95 5.28 35.53
N GLN A 105 -14.65 6.35 34.79
CA GLN A 105 -14.15 7.62 35.37
C GLN A 105 -15.10 8.28 36.40
N PHE A 106 -16.42 8.26 36.19
CA PHE A 106 -17.38 8.79 37.16
C PHE A 106 -17.43 8.01 38.48
N ARG A 107 -17.14 6.69 38.44
CA ARG A 107 -17.05 5.84 39.64
C ARG A 107 -15.75 6.10 40.42
N ASN A 108 -14.68 6.51 39.73
CA ASN A 108 -13.38 6.76 40.34
C ASN A 108 -13.36 8.10 41.12
N VAL A 109 -14.10 9.10 40.64
CA VAL A 109 -14.21 10.42 41.29
C VAL A 109 -15.14 10.37 42.51
N THR A 110 -16.15 9.50 42.51
CA THR A 110 -17.06 9.32 43.66
C THR A 110 -16.46 8.55 44.84
N VAL A 111 -15.35 7.83 44.65
CA VAL A 111 -14.72 7.03 45.72
C VAL A 111 -13.70 7.83 46.54
N SER A 112 -13.25 9.01 46.09
CA SER A 112 -12.25 9.81 46.82
C SER A 112 -12.82 10.78 47.86
N GLN A 113 -14.14 10.88 48.03
CA GLN A 113 -14.74 11.81 48.99
C GLN A 113 -15.94 11.19 49.72
N THR A 114 -15.70 10.35 50.72
CA THR A 114 -16.46 10.32 51.99
C THR A 114 -15.72 9.44 53.01
N SER A 115 -14.81 10.04 53.79
CA SER A 115 -14.69 9.75 55.22
C SER A 115 -15.11 11.04 55.93
N PRO A 116 -15.95 11.00 56.99
CA PRO A 116 -15.49 10.55 58.31
C PRO A 116 -16.51 9.74 59.13
N CYS A 117 -15.91 9.10 60.13
CA CYS A 117 -16.43 8.38 61.29
C CYS A 117 -17.72 8.96 61.90
N THR A 118 -18.56 8.12 62.49
CA THR A 118 -18.92 8.15 63.93
C THR A 118 -19.78 6.94 64.31
N GLN A 119 -19.33 6.32 65.40
CA GLN A 119 -19.87 5.23 66.20
C GLN A 119 -21.32 5.49 66.64
N THR A 120 -22.19 4.46 66.75
CA THR A 120 -23.01 4.14 67.95
C THR A 120 -23.93 2.93 67.70
N ASN A 121 -23.80 1.98 68.61
CA ASN A 121 -24.55 0.75 68.92
C ASN A 121 -25.99 0.60 68.40
N THR A 122 -26.33 -0.57 67.83
CA THR A 122 -27.36 -1.46 68.41
C THR A 122 -27.34 -2.87 67.78
N HIS A 123 -27.33 -3.84 68.68
CA HIS A 123 -27.67 -5.26 68.57
C HIS A 123 -28.46 -5.68 67.30
N HIS A 124 -27.92 -6.62 66.52
CA HIS A 124 -28.62 -7.86 66.16
C HIS A 124 -27.63 -8.85 65.53
N ASN A 125 -27.59 -10.05 66.11
CA ASN A 125 -26.84 -11.21 65.64
C ASN A 125 -27.23 -11.57 64.20
N LEU A 126 -26.27 -11.67 63.29
CA LEU A 126 -26.14 -12.77 62.32
C LEU A 126 -24.65 -12.84 61.89
N ARG A 127 -24.03 -14.00 62.12
CA ARG A 127 -22.59 -14.29 61.90
C ARG A 127 -22.31 -14.62 60.42
N PRO A 128 -21.03 -14.79 60.00
CA PRO A 128 -20.42 -14.05 58.90
C PRO A 128 -20.19 -14.95 57.67
N SER A 129 -19.88 -14.37 56.51
CA SER A 129 -19.02 -15.08 55.57
C SER A 129 -18.17 -14.11 54.77
N THR A 130 -16.96 -13.95 55.27
CA THR A 130 -15.81 -13.36 54.59
C THR A 130 -15.42 -14.30 53.46
N TYR A 131 -15.53 -13.87 52.20
CA TYR A 131 -14.88 -14.57 51.09
C TYR A 131 -13.80 -13.68 50.48
N ARG A 132 -12.59 -14.25 50.41
CA ARG A 132 -11.38 -13.66 49.84
C ARG A 132 -11.25 -14.24 48.43
N ILE A 133 -11.42 -13.45 47.38
CA ILE A 133 -11.16 -13.91 46.01
C ILE A 133 -9.68 -13.70 45.70
N GLY A 134 -8.93 -14.80 45.64
CA GLY A 134 -7.63 -14.84 44.96
C GLY A 134 -7.84 -15.02 43.46
N SER A 135 -7.10 -14.29 42.65
CA SER A 135 -7.08 -14.46 41.19
C SER A 135 -6.19 -15.66 40.85
N VAL A 136 -6.78 -16.67 40.21
CA VAL A 136 -6.02 -17.72 39.50
C VAL A 136 -6.18 -17.43 38.02
N GLU A 137 -5.10 -16.99 37.41
CA GLU A 137 -4.98 -16.81 35.98
C GLU A 137 -4.72 -18.17 35.34
N ASN A 138 -5.61 -18.61 34.44
CA ASN A 138 -5.14 -19.41 33.32
C ASN A 138 -6.00 -19.29 32.06
N ARG A 139 -5.28 -19.13 30.95
CA ARG A 139 -5.72 -18.96 29.58
C ARG A 139 -6.27 -20.28 29.03
N THR A 140 -7.57 -20.35 28.78
CA THR A 140 -8.20 -20.83 27.54
C THR A 140 -9.72 -20.82 27.72
N ALA A 141 -10.41 -20.42 26.65
CA ALA A 141 -11.85 -20.37 26.38
C ALA A 141 -12.83 -20.99 27.41
N GLU A 142 -13.93 -20.24 27.62
CA GLU A 142 -15.15 -20.58 28.38
C GLU A 142 -15.14 -20.21 29.87
N SER A 143 -15.54 -18.96 30.16
CA SER A 143 -15.91 -18.54 31.52
C SER A 143 -17.36 -18.95 31.78
N ILE A 144 -17.54 -20.15 32.34
CA ILE A 144 -18.78 -20.59 32.96
C ILE A 144 -18.62 -20.32 34.46
N VAL A 145 -19.31 -19.31 34.98
CA VAL A 145 -19.39 -19.06 36.42
C VAL A 145 -20.33 -20.10 37.02
N GLN A 146 -19.78 -21.17 37.57
CA GLN A 146 -20.54 -22.08 38.43
C GLN A 146 -20.53 -21.57 39.87
N VAL A 147 -21.72 -21.37 40.42
CA VAL A 147 -21.94 -21.08 41.83
C VAL A 147 -22.19 -22.40 42.54
N VAL A 148 -21.31 -22.78 43.46
CA VAL A 148 -21.52 -23.90 44.39
C VAL A 148 -21.39 -23.35 45.81
N PRO A 149 -22.38 -23.56 46.69
CA PRO A 149 -22.28 -23.22 48.11
C PRO A 149 -21.37 -24.22 48.84
N VAL A 150 -20.75 -23.75 49.93
CA VAL A 150 -19.79 -24.49 50.77
C VAL A 150 -20.30 -25.86 51.20
#